data_AF-A0A357Z7G7-F1
#
_entry.id   AF-A0A357Z7G7-F1
#
_cell.length_a   1.000
_cell.length_b   1.000
_cell.length_c   1.000
_cell.angle_alpha   90.00
_cell.angle_beta   90.00
_cell.angle_gamma   90.00
#
_symmetry.space_group_name_H-M   'P 1'
#
loop_
_entity.id
_entity.type
_entity.pdbx_description
1 polymer ?
#
loop_
_entity_poly.entity_id
_entity_poly.type
_entity_poly.pdbx_seq_one_letter_code
_entity_poly.pdbx_strand_id
1 'polypeptide(L)'
;MSDEKEPEVTEEIEWEEAETTTRSDLISCAYYAISAVEDIDLTLTSKIEANKIRRIRRQSIDIIAEVIGEMHAEIFDTEEDI
;
A
#
# COMPACT_ATOMS: atom_id res chain seq x y z
N MET A 1 2.37 20.40 -57.16
CA MET A 1 2.57 19.40 -56.11
C MET A 1 2.82 20.19 -54.85
N SER A 2 1.74 20.55 -54.16
CA SER A 2 1.78 21.29 -52.91
C SER A 2 2.16 20.33 -51.80
N ASP A 3 3.33 20.55 -51.19
CA ASP A 3 3.76 19.85 -49.98
C ASP A 3 2.80 20.22 -48.84
N GLU A 4 1.83 19.35 -48.59
CA GLU A 4 1.00 19.38 -47.39
C GLU A 4 1.81 18.78 -46.24
N LYS A 5 2.41 19.66 -45.44
CA LYS A 5 3.07 19.28 -44.19
C LYS A 5 1.99 19.02 -43.14
N GLU A 6 1.69 17.75 -42.91
CA GLU A 6 0.84 17.31 -41.80
C GLU A 6 1.44 17.79 -40.46
N PRO A 7 0.62 18.29 -39.52
CA PRO A 7 1.11 18.63 -38.19
C PRO A 7 1.37 17.35 -37.41
N GLU A 8 2.64 17.08 -37.07
CA GLU A 8 3.01 16.09 -36.05
C GLU A 8 2.41 16.53 -34.72
N VAL A 9 1.30 15.91 -34.32
CA VAL A 9 0.75 16.02 -32.98
C VAL A 9 1.66 15.21 -32.06
N THR A 10 2.66 15.88 -31.48
CA THR A 10 3.40 15.35 -30.34
C THR A 10 2.52 15.56 -29.11
N GLU A 11 1.58 14.64 -28.89
CA GLU A 11 0.98 14.45 -27.57
C GLU A 11 2.09 13.97 -26.63
N GLU A 12 2.69 14.91 -25.89
CA GLU A 12 3.46 14.59 -24.69
C GLU A 12 2.47 13.91 -23.73
N ILE A 13 2.48 12.58 -23.73
CA ILE A 13 1.80 11.78 -22.71
C ILE A 13 2.51 12.12 -21.39
N GLU A 14 1.91 13.02 -20.63
CA GLU A 14 2.23 13.24 -19.23
C GLU A 14 1.81 11.96 -18.49
N TRP A 15 2.77 11.03 -18.39
CA TRP A 15 2.61 9.86 -17.54
C TRP A 15 2.57 10.38 -16.10
N GLU A 16 1.37 10.67 -15.59
CA GLU A 16 1.15 10.84 -14.16
C GLU A 16 1.85 9.68 -13.46
N GLU A 17 2.71 10.01 -12.48
CA GLU A 17 3.45 9.04 -11.70
C GLU A 17 2.46 8.04 -11.10
N ALA A 18 2.26 6.91 -11.77
CA ALA A 18 1.40 5.86 -11.28
C ALA A 18 1.86 5.51 -9.86
N GLU A 19 0.94 5.52 -8.91
CA GLU A 19 1.21 5.08 -7.54
C GLU A 19 1.91 3.71 -7.60
N THR A 20 3.21 3.71 -7.34
CA THR A 20 4.05 2.51 -7.48
C THR A 20 3.73 1.46 -6.43
N THR A 21 2.95 1.83 -5.41
CA THR A 21 2.56 0.96 -4.30
C THR A 21 1.04 0.92 -4.23
N THR A 22 0.47 -0.25 -4.48
CA THR A 22 -0.97 -0.46 -4.39
C THR A 22 -1.40 -0.80 -2.95
N ARG A 23 -2.70 -0.65 -2.64
CA ARG A 23 -3.30 -1.14 -1.39
C ARG A 23 -2.99 -2.62 -1.11
N SER A 24 -2.97 -3.44 -2.16
CA SER A 24 -2.60 -4.85 -2.10
C SER A 24 -1.15 -5.04 -1.68
N ASP A 25 -0.24 -4.20 -2.16
CA ASP A 25 1.18 -4.25 -1.79
C ASP A 25 1.38 -3.90 -0.31
N LEU A 26 0.65 -2.89 0.20
CA LEU A 26 0.69 -2.52 1.62
C LEU A 26 0.21 -3.66 2.52
N ILE A 27 -0.95 -4.24 2.21
CA ILE A 27 -1.50 -5.38 2.97
C ILE A 27 -0.55 -6.58 2.90
N SER A 28 -0.05 -6.91 1.71
CA SER A 28 0.86 -8.05 1.51
C SER A 28 2.16 -7.86 2.28
N CYS A 29 2.76 -6.67 2.21
CA CYS A 29 3.99 -6.35 2.93
C CYS A 29 3.79 -6.45 4.44
N ALA A 30 2.71 -5.87 4.97
CA ALA A 30 2.39 -5.93 6.40
C ALA A 30 2.16 -7.38 6.86
N TYR A 31 1.46 -8.18 6.07
CA TYR A 31 1.23 -9.60 6.33
C TYR A 31 2.54 -10.41 6.36
N TYR A 32 3.42 -10.21 5.36
CA TYR A 32 4.73 -10.89 5.35
C TYR A 32 5.61 -10.48 6.53
N ALA A 33 5.55 -9.22 6.96
CA ALA A 33 6.26 -8.76 8.15
C ALA A 33 5.75 -9.42 9.44
N ILE A 34 4.44 -9.69 9.56
CA ILE A 34 3.87 -10.46 10.68
C ILE A 34 4.37 -11.89 10.64
N SER A 35 4.21 -12.56 9.48
CA SER A 35 4.59 -13.96 9.30
C SER A 35 6.08 -14.20 9.60
N ALA A 36 6.95 -13.28 9.20
CA ALA A 36 8.38 -13.34 9.47
C ALA A 36 8.74 -13.35 10.97
N VAL A 37 7.84 -12.91 11.85
CA VAL A 37 8.11 -12.80 13.29
C VAL A 37 7.11 -13.55 14.16
N GLU A 38 6.12 -14.24 13.58
CA GLU A 38 5.01 -14.88 14.31
C GLU A 38 5.50 -16.05 15.19
N ASP A 39 6.34 -16.92 14.62
CA ASP A 39 6.82 -18.14 15.26
C ASP A 39 8.05 -17.92 16.18
N ILE A 40 8.52 -16.68 16.31
CA ILE A 40 9.64 -16.38 17.20
C ILE A 40 9.18 -16.52 18.65
N ASP A 41 9.74 -17.51 19.35
CA ASP A 41 9.55 -17.67 20.79
C ASP A 41 10.21 -16.50 21.55
N LEU A 42 9.38 -15.58 22.02
CA LEU A 42 9.82 -14.38 22.73
C LEU A 42 10.53 -14.69 24.06
N THR A 43 10.35 -15.88 24.63
CA THR A 43 11.02 -16.28 25.88
C THR A 43 12.50 -16.60 25.68
N LEU A 44 12.89 -16.89 24.43
CA LEU A 44 14.29 -17.15 24.04
C LEU A 44 15.00 -15.90 23.50
N THR A 45 14.35 -14.74 23.54
CA THR A 45 14.89 -13.46 23.03
C THR A 45 15.19 -12.48 24.16
N SER A 46 16.04 -11.49 23.89
CA SER A 46 16.24 -10.40 24.84
C SER A 46 14.97 -9.54 24.97
N LYS A 47 14.80 -8.85 26.12
CA LYS A 47 13.67 -7.91 26.32
C LYS A 47 13.59 -6.84 25.22
N ILE A 48 14.73 -6.39 24.72
CA ILE A 48 14.82 -5.38 23.66
C ILE A 48 14.28 -5.95 22.34
N GLU A 49 14.69 -7.15 21.95
CA GLU A 49 14.22 -7.83 20.73
C GLU A 49 12.73 -8.16 20.82
N ALA A 50 12.28 -8.68 21.96
CA ALA A 50 10.87 -8.97 22.18
C ALA A 50 9.99 -7.72 22.00
N ASN A 51 10.48 -6.55 22.42
CA ASN A 51 9.78 -5.28 22.19
C ASN A 51 9.76 -4.87 20.72
N LYS A 52 10.84 -5.10 19.98
CA LYS A 52 10.89 -4.85 18.52
C LYS A 52 9.90 -5.76 17.79
N ILE A 53 9.87 -7.05 18.11
CA ILE A 53 8.93 -8.02 17.50
C ILE A 53 7.48 -7.61 17.77
N ARG A 54 7.15 -7.27 19.03
CA ARG A 54 5.80 -6.75 19.36
C ARG A 54 5.45 -5.49 18.59
N ARG A 55 6.43 -4.60 18.39
CA ARG A 55 6.23 -3.37 17.62
C ARG A 55 5.95 -3.67 16.15
N ILE A 56 6.70 -4.59 15.53
CA ILE A 56 6.46 -5.02 14.15
C ILE A 56 5.03 -5.55 14.00
N ARG A 57 4.63 -6.48 14.86
CA ARG A 57 3.26 -7.05 14.84
C ARG A 57 2.19 -5.97 14.93
N ARG A 58 2.33 -5.04 15.88
CA ARG A 58 1.35 -3.94 16.05
C ARG A 58 1.29 -3.04 14.81
N GLN A 59 2.44 -2.56 14.33
CA GLN A 59 2.47 -1.66 13.17
C GLN A 59 1.91 -2.31 11.90
N SER A 60 2.20 -3.59 11.67
CA SER A 60 1.60 -4.32 10.55
C SER A 60 0.07 -4.41 10.67
N ILE A 61 -0.46 -4.67 11.87
CA ILE A 61 -1.91 -4.71 12.11
C ILE A 61 -2.52 -3.32 11.87
N ASP A 62 -1.88 -2.26 12.36
CA ASP A 62 -2.36 -0.88 12.18
C ASP A 62 -2.43 -0.51 10.68
N ILE A 63 -1.41 -0.89 9.88
CA ILE A 63 -1.41 -0.68 8.43
C ILE A 63 -2.54 -1.43 7.75
N ILE A 64 -2.74 -2.70 8.08
CA ILE A 64 -3.81 -3.52 7.50
C ILE A 64 -5.18 -2.94 7.85
N ALA A 65 -5.38 -2.51 9.10
CA ALA A 65 -6.62 -1.94 9.56
C ALA A 65 -6.97 -0.63 8.83
N GLU A 66 -5.98 0.25 8.64
CA GLU A 66 -6.17 1.51 7.91
C GLU A 66 -6.60 1.25 6.45
N VAL A 67 -5.84 0.44 5.72
CA VAL A 67 -6.12 0.16 4.30
C VAL A 67 -7.48 -0.53 4.13
N ILE A 68 -7.84 -1.46 5.02
CA ILE A 68 -9.17 -2.08 5.00
C ILE A 68 -10.26 -1.03 5.30
N GLY A 69 -10.01 -0.12 6.23
CA GLY A 69 -10.93 0.98 6.56
C GLY A 69 -11.19 1.89 5.37
N GLU A 70 -10.14 2.33 4.67
CA GLU A 70 -10.24 3.11 3.43
C GLU A 70 -11.06 2.37 2.36
N MET A 71 -10.72 1.11 2.10
CA MET A 71 -11.44 0.29 1.12
C MET A 71 -12.91 0.10 1.48
N HIS A 72 -13.21 -0.09 2.77
CA HIS A 72 -14.59 -0.22 3.23
C HIS A 72 -15.36 1.09 3.03
N ALA A 73 -14.79 2.23 3.41
CA ALA A 73 -15.41 3.53 3.24
C ALA A 73 -15.66 3.85 1.75
N GLU A 74 -14.70 3.56 0.87
CA GLU A 74 -14.87 3.75 -0.57
C GLU A 74 -16.01 2.90 -1.16
N ILE A 75 -16.14 1.65 -0.71
CA ILE A 75 -17.15 0.72 -1.25
C ILE A 75 -18.54 0.99 -0.67
N PHE A 76 -18.63 1.38 0.60
CA PHE A 76 -19.90 1.37 1.36
C PHE A 76 -20.34 2.73 1.91
N ASP A 77 -19.43 3.70 2.12
CA ASP A 77 -19.75 5.02 2.68
C ASP A 77 -19.89 6.12 1.59
N THR A 78 -19.96 5.73 0.31
CA THR A 78 -20.18 6.65 -0.82
C THR A 78 -21.65 7.06 -1.03
N GLU A 79 -22.57 6.69 -0.13
CA GLU A 79 -24.01 6.99 -0.20
C GLU A 79 -24.49 8.15 0.70
N GLU A 80 -23.62 9.00 1.26
CA GLU A 80 -24.02 10.25 1.93
C GLU A 80 -23.48 11.49 1.20
N ASP A 81 -24.06 11.81 0.04
CA ASP A 81 -24.12 13.17 -0.54
C ASP A 81 -25.14 13.19 -1.71
N ILE A 82 -26.44 13.12 -1.38
CA ILE A 82 -27.56 13.57 -2.25
C ILE A 82 -28.47 14.49 -1.46
#